data_AF-A0A330LLN3-F1
#
_entry.id   AF-A0A330LLN3-F1
#
_cell.length_a   1.000
_cell.length_b   1.000
_cell.length_c   1.000
_cell.angle_alpha   90.00
_cell.angle_beta   90.00
_cell.angle_gamma   90.00
#
_symmetry.space_group_name_H-M   'P 1'
#
loop_
_entity.id
_entity.type
_entity.pdbx_description
1 polymer ?
#
loop_
_entity_poly.entity_id
_entity_poly.type
_entity_poly.pdbx_seq_one_letter_code
_entity_poly.pdbx_strand_id
1 'polypeptide(L)'
;MSTIDEKAYEFFKLFARIEYSLKASGFHCGNGNATANWENFALSIDEKFTSVTVESFKEAVKYIKEHPPKKQIISDGSIEWLTIPPQSKCEADLILLYIRRVRNNLFHGGKFNGHWFEPERSEELITHSIVILHKAISLSVNVKAAFGQ
;
A
#
# COMPACT_ATOMS: atom_id res chain seq x y z
N MET A 1 -22.28 0.57 9.13
CA MET A 1 -21.11 1.12 8.42
C MET A 1 -21.26 0.73 6.96
N SER A 2 -20.83 1.56 6.01
CA SER A 2 -20.85 1.12 4.60
C SER A 2 -19.75 0.05 4.38
N THR A 3 -19.92 -0.83 3.40
CA THR A 3 -18.94 -1.90 3.07
C THR A 3 -17.54 -1.32 2.84
N ILE A 4 -17.46 -0.12 2.27
CA ILE A 4 -16.21 0.60 2.05
C ILE A 4 -15.58 1.11 3.36
N ASP A 5 -16.36 1.53 4.36
CA ASP A 5 -15.83 1.96 5.67
C ASP A 5 -15.20 0.79 6.42
N GLU A 6 -15.80 -0.41 6.32
CA GLU A 6 -15.27 -1.63 6.95
C GLU A 6 -13.94 -2.04 6.30
N LYS A 7 -13.89 -2.03 4.97
CA LYS A 7 -12.64 -2.28 4.20
C LYS A 7 -11.58 -1.22 4.48
N ALA A 8 -11.96 0.05 4.59
CA ALA A 8 -11.04 1.13 4.93
C ALA A 8 -10.45 0.93 6.35
N TYR A 9 -11.28 0.53 7.31
CA TYR A 9 -10.83 0.21 8.67
C TYR A 9 -9.92 -1.03 8.71
N GLU A 10 -10.25 -2.07 7.96
CA GLU A 10 -9.40 -3.25 7.79
C GLU A 10 -8.02 -2.87 7.22
N PHE A 11 -8.02 -2.13 6.11
CA PHE A 11 -6.81 -1.67 5.46
C PHE A 11 -5.97 -0.76 6.37
N PHE A 12 -6.60 0.14 7.13
CA PHE A 12 -5.91 0.96 8.13
C PHE A 12 -5.16 0.12 9.15
N LYS A 13 -5.85 -0.84 9.79
CA LYS A 13 -5.23 -1.72 10.79
C LYS A 13 -4.11 -2.55 10.18
N LEU A 14 -4.34 -3.13 9.01
CA LEU A 14 -3.37 -3.93 8.29
C LEU A 14 -2.12 -3.11 7.97
N PHE A 15 -2.28 -1.93 7.36
CA PHE A 15 -1.18 -1.07 6.96
C PHE A 15 -0.36 -0.60 8.16
N ALA A 16 -1.01 -0.14 9.23
CA ALA A 16 -0.35 0.29 10.45
C ALA A 16 0.50 -0.84 11.07
N ARG A 17 -0.05 -2.06 11.13
CA ARG A 17 0.67 -3.23 11.66
C ARG A 17 1.84 -3.65 10.77
N ILE A 18 1.70 -3.57 9.45
CA ILE A 18 2.82 -3.82 8.52
C ILE A 18 3.93 -2.78 8.72
N GLU A 19 3.61 -1.48 8.80
CA GLU A 19 4.65 -0.46 9.02
C GLU A 19 5.46 -0.72 10.28
N TYR A 20 4.80 -1.11 11.38
CA TYR A 20 5.51 -1.55 12.58
C TYR A 20 6.36 -2.80 12.33
N SER A 21 5.77 -3.84 11.73
CA SER A 21 6.42 -5.13 11.49
C SER A 21 7.68 -4.99 10.64
N LEU A 22 7.63 -4.16 9.58
CA LEU A 22 8.78 -3.84 8.74
C LEU A 22 9.93 -3.26 9.55
N LYS A 23 9.64 -2.28 10.41
CA LYS A 23 10.64 -1.67 11.28
C LYS A 23 11.23 -2.68 12.26
N ALA A 24 10.37 -3.44 12.93
CA ALA A 24 10.79 -4.45 13.91
C ALA A 24 11.60 -5.60 13.27
N SER A 25 11.42 -5.86 11.97
CA SER A 25 12.14 -6.91 11.24
C SER A 25 13.36 -6.41 10.47
N GLY A 26 13.86 -5.20 10.74
CA GLY A 26 15.08 -4.65 10.15
C GLY A 26 14.90 -3.87 8.85
N PHE A 27 13.68 -3.73 8.33
CA PHE A 27 13.38 -2.83 7.21
C PHE A 27 13.09 -1.41 7.74
N HIS A 28 14.12 -0.77 8.29
CA HIS A 28 14.07 0.60 8.81
C HIS A 28 15.18 1.47 8.21
N CYS A 29 15.07 2.79 8.35
CA CYS A 29 16.03 3.76 7.80
C CYS A 29 17.26 4.03 8.71
N GLY A 30 17.51 3.19 9.72
CA GLY A 30 18.65 3.30 10.61
C GLY A 30 18.39 4.19 11.83
N ASN A 31 19.43 4.80 12.37
CA ASN A 31 19.35 5.65 13.56
C ASN A 31 18.56 6.94 13.28
N GLY A 32 17.73 7.36 14.25
CA GLY A 32 16.87 8.53 14.14
C GLY A 32 15.39 8.17 14.20
N ASN A 33 14.56 8.85 13.41
CA ASN A 33 13.12 8.58 13.38
C ASN A 33 12.83 7.17 12.87
N ALA A 34 11.99 6.44 13.61
CA ALA A 34 11.62 5.07 13.27
C ALA A 34 10.65 5.02 12.08
N THR A 35 11.21 5.02 10.86
CA THR A 35 10.46 4.91 9.59
C THR A 35 10.69 3.56 8.92
N ALA A 36 9.63 2.98 8.36
CA ALA A 36 9.72 1.74 7.59
C ALA A 36 10.41 1.99 6.24
N ASN A 37 11.37 1.15 5.90
CA ASN A 37 12.04 1.16 4.60
C ASN A 37 11.33 0.18 3.65
N TRP A 38 10.25 0.69 3.06
CA TRP A 38 9.41 -0.06 2.10
C TRP A 38 10.17 -0.48 0.84
N GLU A 39 11.13 0.33 0.37
CA GLU A 39 11.92 0.04 -0.83
C GLU A 39 12.82 -1.19 -0.60
N ASN A 40 13.57 -1.22 0.50
CA ASN A 40 14.40 -2.38 0.84
C ASN A 40 13.55 -3.63 1.06
N PHE A 41 12.37 -3.49 1.67
CA PHE A 41 11.44 -4.61 1.79
C PHE A 41 11.00 -5.12 0.41
N ALA A 42 10.57 -4.24 -0.48
CA ALA A 42 10.14 -4.58 -1.83
C ALA A 42 11.24 -5.33 -2.60
N LEU A 43 12.47 -4.79 -2.60
CA LEU A 43 13.62 -5.42 -3.22
C LEU A 43 13.89 -6.82 -2.66
N SER A 44 13.74 -7.02 -1.34
CA SER A 44 13.98 -8.31 -0.70
C SER A 44 12.97 -9.40 -1.05
N ILE A 45 11.78 -9.04 -1.53
CA ILE A 45 10.71 -9.99 -1.87
C ILE A 45 10.42 -10.08 -3.37
N ASP A 46 11.04 -9.26 -4.21
CA ASP A 46 10.62 -9.04 -5.60
C ASP A 46 10.58 -10.32 -6.45
N GLU A 47 11.62 -11.17 -6.37
CA GLU A 47 11.66 -12.44 -7.08
C GLU A 47 10.50 -13.36 -6.67
N LYS A 48 10.22 -13.45 -5.37
CA LYS A 48 9.10 -14.25 -4.86
C LYS A 48 7.75 -13.62 -5.19
N PHE A 49 7.68 -12.29 -5.21
CA PHE A 49 6.48 -11.51 -5.49
C PHE A 49 6.03 -11.70 -6.94
N THR A 50 6.97 -11.58 -7.88
CA THR A 50 6.73 -11.78 -9.31
C THR A 50 6.47 -13.24 -9.69
N SER A 51 6.95 -14.19 -8.88
CA SER A 51 6.71 -15.63 -9.06
C SER A 51 5.39 -16.14 -8.46
N VAL A 52 4.57 -15.28 -7.84
CA VAL A 52 3.27 -15.72 -7.26
C VAL A 52 2.30 -16.13 -8.37
N THR A 53 1.81 -17.37 -8.29
CA THR A 53 0.86 -17.92 -9.27
C THR A 53 -0.61 -17.84 -8.85
N VAL A 54 -0.90 -17.42 -7.62
CA VAL A 54 -2.26 -17.30 -7.07
C VAL A 54 -3.06 -16.28 -7.86
N GLU A 55 -4.20 -16.69 -8.43
CA GLU A 55 -4.98 -15.87 -9.37
C GLU A 55 -5.47 -14.56 -8.76
N SER A 56 -6.09 -14.62 -7.57
CA SER A 56 -6.59 -13.41 -6.89
C SER A 56 -5.50 -12.38 -6.59
N PHE A 57 -4.25 -12.82 -6.39
CA PHE A 57 -3.11 -11.93 -6.24
C PHE A 57 -2.70 -11.29 -7.57
N LYS A 58 -2.66 -12.07 -8.66
CA LYS A 58 -2.37 -11.55 -10.00
C LYS A 58 -3.41 -10.53 -10.46
N GLU A 59 -4.69 -10.82 -10.22
CA GLU A 59 -5.79 -9.90 -10.50
C GLU A 59 -5.63 -8.60 -9.71
N ALA A 60 -5.28 -8.69 -8.42
CA ALA A 60 -5.04 -7.50 -7.60
C ALA A 60 -3.87 -6.66 -8.09
N VAL A 61 -2.74 -7.28 -8.42
CA VAL A 61 -1.57 -6.58 -8.98
C VAL A 61 -1.94 -5.92 -10.30
N LYS A 62 -2.63 -6.64 -11.19
CA LYS A 62 -3.09 -6.12 -12.49
C LYS A 62 -4.01 -4.91 -12.30
N TYR A 63 -5.01 -5.01 -11.42
CA TYR A 63 -5.94 -3.92 -11.15
C TYR A 63 -5.23 -2.65 -10.71
N ILE A 64 -4.29 -2.75 -9.74
CA ILE A 64 -3.53 -1.60 -9.25
C ILE A 64 -2.69 -0.94 -10.36
N LYS A 65 -2.15 -1.72 -11.30
CA LYS A 65 -1.40 -1.19 -12.44
C LYS A 65 -2.28 -0.48 -13.47
N GLU A 66 -3.44 -1.04 -13.76
CA GLU A 66 -4.39 -0.50 -14.74
C GLU A 66 -5.16 0.71 -14.18
N HIS A 67 -5.34 0.78 -12.86
CA HIS A 67 -6.08 1.85 -12.17
C HIS A 67 -5.22 2.55 -11.11
N PRO A 68 -4.05 3.11 -11.46
CA PRO A 68 -3.10 3.60 -10.47
C PRO A 68 -3.70 4.72 -9.60
N PRO A 69 -3.41 4.74 -8.29
CA PRO A 69 -3.84 5.80 -7.41
C PRO A 69 -3.12 7.11 -7.75
N LYS A 70 -3.89 8.20 -7.77
CA LYS A 70 -3.35 9.55 -7.97
C LYS A 70 -2.39 9.92 -6.84
N LYS A 71 -1.39 10.74 -7.14
CA LYS A 71 -0.49 11.34 -6.16
C LYS A 71 -1.04 12.69 -5.73
N GLN A 72 -1.32 12.86 -4.44
CA GLN A 72 -1.61 14.18 -3.88
C GLN A 72 -0.33 15.02 -3.85
N ILE A 73 -0.41 16.25 -4.33
CA ILE A 73 0.69 17.22 -4.36
C ILE A 73 0.20 18.60 -3.91
N ILE A 74 1.14 19.49 -3.61
CA ILE A 74 0.88 20.93 -3.52
C ILE A 74 1.39 21.57 -4.80
N SER A 75 0.54 22.33 -5.46
CA SER A 75 0.82 23.08 -6.68
C SER A 75 0.24 24.49 -6.49
N ASP A 76 1.10 25.50 -6.57
CA ASP A 76 0.75 26.91 -6.34
C ASP A 76 -0.07 27.16 -5.06
N GLY A 77 0.32 26.51 -3.96
CA GLY A 77 -0.33 26.64 -2.65
C GLY A 77 -1.66 25.86 -2.50
N SER A 78 -2.09 25.15 -3.54
CA SER A 78 -3.33 24.36 -3.58
C SER A 78 -3.06 22.87 -3.62
N ILE A 79 -3.99 22.07 -3.05
CA ILE A 79 -3.92 20.61 -3.13
C ILE A 79 -4.40 20.16 -4.51
N GLU A 80 -3.56 19.39 -5.20
CA GLU A 80 -3.87 18.78 -6.49
C GLU A 80 -3.59 17.27 -6.51
N TRP A 81 -4.16 16.57 -7.51
CA TRP A 81 -3.98 15.13 -7.69
C TRP A 81 -3.49 14.80 -9.10
N LEU A 82 -2.27 14.29 -9.19
CA LEU A 82 -1.65 13.93 -10.47
C LEU A 82 -1.71 12.43 -10.75
N THR A 83 -1.98 12.09 -12.01
CA THR A 83 -1.81 10.75 -12.56
C THR A 83 -0.38 10.60 -13.09
N ILE A 84 0.58 10.39 -12.19
CA ILE A 84 1.99 10.17 -12.55
C ILE A 84 2.52 8.86 -11.94
N PRO A 85 3.17 7.98 -12.72
CA PRO A 85 3.79 6.78 -12.16
C PRO A 85 4.94 7.17 -11.21
N PRO A 86 5.17 6.46 -10.10
CA PRO A 86 6.35 6.68 -9.27
C PRO A 86 7.59 6.12 -9.96
N GLN A 87 8.75 6.68 -9.63
CA GLN A 87 10.02 6.01 -9.91
C GLN A 87 10.13 4.81 -8.96
N SER A 88 10.36 3.62 -9.52
CA SER A 88 10.45 2.35 -8.78
C SER A 88 11.68 1.57 -9.24
N LYS A 89 12.21 0.72 -8.35
CA LYS A 89 13.39 -0.11 -8.65
C LYS A 89 13.05 -1.50 -9.19
N CYS A 90 11.85 -1.99 -8.90
CA CYS A 90 11.35 -3.31 -9.32
C CYS A 90 9.81 -3.33 -9.29
N GLU A 91 9.20 -4.44 -9.70
CA GLU A 91 7.74 -4.57 -9.78
C GLU A 91 7.10 -4.49 -8.38
N ALA A 92 7.66 -5.19 -7.39
CA ALA A 92 7.15 -5.14 -6.02
C ALA A 92 7.20 -3.71 -5.45
N ASP A 93 8.25 -2.95 -5.75
CA ASP A 93 8.41 -1.57 -5.28
C ASP A 93 7.38 -0.64 -5.93
N LEU A 94 7.15 -0.78 -7.24
CA LEU A 94 6.10 -0.05 -7.96
C LEU A 94 4.72 -0.24 -7.31
N ILE A 95 4.34 -1.50 -7.06
CA ILE A 95 3.03 -1.84 -6.49
C ILE A 95 2.92 -1.32 -5.05
N LEU A 96 3.95 -1.50 -4.22
CA LEU A 96 3.93 -1.02 -2.83
C LEU A 96 3.93 0.52 -2.77
N LEU A 97 4.56 1.22 -3.70
CA LEU A 97 4.45 2.67 -3.83
C LEU A 97 3.02 3.11 -4.17
N TYR A 98 2.33 2.40 -5.06
CA TYR A 98 0.92 2.66 -5.31
C TYR A 98 0.06 2.41 -4.08
N ILE A 99 0.23 1.30 -3.36
CA ILE A 99 -0.52 1.02 -2.12
C ILE A 99 -0.28 2.11 -1.06
N ARG A 100 0.95 2.61 -0.93
CA ARG A 100 1.26 3.76 -0.06
C ARG A 100 0.52 5.04 -0.48
N ARG A 101 0.26 5.24 -1.78
CA ARG A 101 -0.61 6.33 -2.26
C ARG A 101 -2.08 6.07 -1.97
N VAL A 102 -2.58 4.83 -2.08
CA VAL A 102 -3.95 4.47 -1.63
C VAL A 102 -4.12 4.86 -0.17
N ARG A 103 -3.15 4.51 0.67
CA ARG A 103 -3.05 4.91 2.08
C ARG A 103 -3.05 6.42 2.26
N ASN A 104 -2.22 7.16 1.54
CA ASN A 104 -2.22 8.63 1.65
C ASN A 104 -3.55 9.24 1.21
N ASN A 105 -4.15 8.75 0.13
CA ASN A 105 -5.43 9.23 -0.38
C ASN A 105 -6.59 8.90 0.55
N LEU A 106 -6.52 7.75 1.24
CA LEU A 106 -7.45 7.38 2.27
C LEU A 106 -7.34 8.35 3.46
N PHE A 107 -6.16 8.47 4.08
CA PHE A 107 -6.02 9.19 5.36
C PHE A 107 -5.91 10.72 5.25
N HIS A 108 -5.42 11.24 4.12
CA HIS A 108 -5.07 12.66 3.96
C HIS A 108 -5.64 13.29 2.68
N GLY A 109 -6.38 12.52 1.87
CA GLY A 109 -6.91 12.93 0.57
C GLY A 109 -8.18 13.78 0.62
N GLY A 110 -8.60 14.29 1.77
CA GLY A 110 -9.85 15.07 1.91
C GLY A 110 -11.13 14.27 1.66
N LYS A 111 -11.05 12.93 1.55
CA LYS A 111 -12.18 12.04 1.27
C LYS A 111 -13.17 11.84 2.43
N PHE A 112 -12.94 12.48 3.56
CA PHE A 112 -13.73 12.33 4.77
C PHE A 112 -14.66 13.52 5.10
N ASN A 113 -14.88 14.45 4.16
CA ASN A 113 -15.91 15.50 4.31
C ASN A 113 -17.33 14.92 4.09
N GLY A 114 -17.68 13.84 4.77
CA GLY A 114 -19.00 13.19 4.75
C GLY A 114 -19.29 12.30 3.54
N HIS A 115 -18.49 12.31 2.48
CA HIS A 115 -18.71 11.52 1.26
C HIS A 115 -17.41 11.01 0.62
N TRP A 116 -17.45 9.76 0.14
CA TRP A 116 -16.37 9.16 -0.64
C TRP A 116 -16.34 9.73 -2.06
N PHE A 117 -15.20 10.30 -2.47
CA PHE A 117 -14.94 10.61 -3.88
C PHE A 117 -14.61 9.34 -4.65
N GLU A 118 -15.37 9.06 -5.72
CA GLU A 118 -15.31 7.82 -6.51
C GLU A 118 -15.34 6.57 -5.59
N PRO A 119 -16.47 6.30 -4.91
CA PRO A 119 -16.55 5.26 -3.88
C PRO A 119 -16.20 3.87 -4.43
N GLU A 120 -16.75 3.48 -5.57
CA GLU A 120 -16.48 2.19 -6.21
C GLU A 120 -14.98 1.99 -6.48
N ARG A 121 -14.34 2.98 -7.12
CA ARG A 121 -12.90 2.97 -7.36
C ARG A 121 -12.09 2.89 -6.06
N SER A 122 -12.53 3.60 -5.03
CA SER A 122 -11.85 3.62 -3.73
C SER A 122 -11.94 2.25 -3.05
N GLU A 123 -13.11 1.60 -3.10
CA GLU A 123 -13.33 0.27 -2.55
C GLU A 123 -12.46 -0.78 -3.24
N GLU A 124 -12.40 -0.78 -4.57
CA GLU A 124 -11.57 -1.71 -5.34
C GLU A 124 -10.08 -1.54 -5.06
N LEU A 125 -9.60 -0.28 -5.05
CA LEU A 125 -8.20 0.02 -4.69
C LEU A 125 -7.83 -0.49 -3.30
N ILE A 126 -8.72 -0.30 -2.32
CA ILE A 126 -8.52 -0.78 -0.94
C ILE A 126 -8.51 -2.32 -0.91
N THR A 127 -9.50 -2.94 -1.55
CA THR A 127 -9.66 -4.41 -1.58
C THR A 127 -8.44 -5.09 -2.16
N HIS A 128 -7.97 -4.65 -3.34
CA HIS A 128 -6.78 -5.20 -3.97
C HIS A 128 -5.51 -4.89 -3.17
N SER A 129 -5.41 -3.74 -2.52
CA SER A 129 -4.29 -3.41 -1.64
C SER A 129 -4.20 -4.37 -0.45
N ILE A 130 -5.32 -4.73 0.19
CA ILE A 130 -5.38 -5.70 1.29
C ILE A 130 -4.83 -7.07 0.84
N VAL A 131 -5.30 -7.57 -0.31
CA VAL A 131 -4.84 -8.85 -0.89
C VAL A 131 -3.33 -8.85 -1.12
N ILE A 132 -2.81 -7.79 -1.74
CA ILE A 132 -1.38 -7.67 -2.05
C ILE A 132 -0.55 -7.59 -0.76
N LEU A 133 -0.98 -6.81 0.23
CA LEU A 133 -0.27 -6.65 1.50
C LEU A 133 -0.19 -7.96 2.29
N HIS A 134 -1.29 -8.72 2.39
CA HIS A 134 -1.27 -10.04 3.01
C HIS A 134 -0.29 -10.99 2.32
N LYS A 135 -0.29 -10.99 0.98
CA LYS A 135 0.65 -11.82 0.25
C LYS A 135 2.09 -11.36 0.49
N ALA A 136 2.39 -10.06 0.39
CA ALA A 136 3.71 -9.49 0.62
C ALA A 136 4.28 -9.85 2.00
N ILE A 137 3.47 -9.74 3.08
CA ILE A 137 3.86 -10.17 4.42
C ILE A 137 4.33 -11.63 4.40
N SER A 138 3.57 -12.51 3.74
CA SER A 138 3.87 -13.95 3.72
C SER A 138 5.18 -14.32 3.00
N LEU A 139 5.72 -13.42 2.16
CA LEU A 139 6.94 -13.66 1.38
C LEU A 139 8.23 -13.44 2.18
N SER A 140 8.14 -12.76 3.33
CA SER A 140 9.27 -12.51 4.23
C SER A 140 9.01 -13.15 5.60
N VAL A 141 9.83 -14.15 5.95
CA VAL A 141 9.70 -14.89 7.22
C VAL A 141 9.80 -13.94 8.42
N ASN A 142 10.74 -12.99 8.38
CA ASN A 142 10.96 -12.04 9.48
C ASN A 142 9.80 -11.06 9.64
N VAL A 143 9.26 -10.55 8.52
CA VAL A 143 8.09 -9.64 8.56
C VAL A 143 6.85 -10.41 9.03
N LYS A 144 6.64 -11.63 8.54
CA LYS A 144 5.53 -12.49 8.97
C LYS A 144 5.59 -12.79 10.47
N ALA A 145 6.78 -13.08 11.00
CA ALA A 145 6.98 -13.31 12.42
C ALA A 145 6.69 -12.05 13.25
N ALA A 146 7.24 -10.90 12.85
CA ALA A 146 6.98 -9.61 13.51
C ALA A 146 5.50 -9.18 13.41
N PHE A 147 4.82 -9.53 12.33
CA PHE A 147 3.38 -9.28 12.15
C PHE A 147 2.50 -10.20 12.99
N GLY A 148 2.99 -11.38 13.42
CA GLY A 148 2.25 -12.31 14.27
C GLY A 148 2.31 -11.98 15.76
N GLN A 149 3.27 -11.16 16.17
CA GLN A 149 3.38 -10.59 17.52
C GLN A 149 2.28 -9.54 17.77
#